data_AF-A0A534NW37-F1
#
_entry.id   AF-A0A534NW37-F1
#
_cell.length_a   1.000
_cell.length_b   1.000
_cell.length_c   1.000
_cell.angle_alpha   90.00
_cell.angle_beta   90.00
_cell.angle_gamma   90.00
#
_symmetry.space_group_name_H-M   'P 1'
#
loop_
_entity.id
_entity.type
_entity.pdbx_description
1 polymer ?
#
loop_
_entity_poly.entity_id
_entity_poly.type
_entity_poly.pdbx_seq_one_letter_code
_entity_poly.pdbx_strand_id
1 'polypeptide(L)'
;MTHVPAEELESLALDELPRDRAAQVEAHAAACPQCARELSWLRAEQTLLARRPPAQTAHLWAAIAARLRHPRRATRQQRERPAIDPKALAALDRAEADYKDAAKVLEAEYARLRPRLDPEMARRWDETLTRARAQLGESRAVAADDVNVRMRVLDGYAGYLRSLRDVVQDSEEAIP
;
A
#
# COMPACT_ATOMS: atom_id res chain seq x y z
N MET A 1 21.98 19.92 -30.34
CA MET A 1 21.95 18.50 -30.73
C MET A 1 20.52 18.04 -30.60
N THR A 2 19.96 17.36 -31.61
CA THR A 2 18.59 16.84 -31.57
C THR A 2 18.59 15.50 -30.86
N HIS A 3 17.77 15.35 -29.82
CA HIS A 3 17.64 14.10 -29.07
C HIS A 3 16.83 13.06 -29.85
N VAL A 4 17.09 11.78 -29.58
CA VAL A 4 16.24 10.68 -30.05
C VAL A 4 14.90 10.74 -29.32
N PRO A 5 13.75 10.55 -29.99
CA PRO A 5 12.44 10.53 -29.33
C PRO A 5 12.37 9.39 -28.31
N ALA A 6 11.66 9.62 -27.21
CA ALA A 6 11.55 8.66 -26.10
C ALA A 6 11.04 7.28 -26.55
N GLU A 7 10.06 7.26 -27.45
CA GLU A 7 9.47 6.05 -28.04
C GLU A 7 10.52 5.14 -28.71
N GLU A 8 11.53 5.73 -29.37
CA GLU A 8 12.62 4.97 -29.99
C GLU A 8 13.61 4.43 -28.94
N LEU A 9 13.86 5.17 -27.86
CA LEU A 9 14.69 4.70 -26.74
C LEU A 9 14.01 3.56 -25.98
N GLU A 10 12.69 3.66 -25.79
CA GLU A 10 11.84 2.61 -25.20
C GLU A 10 11.85 1.35 -26.07
N SER A 11 11.60 1.51 -27.38
CA SER A 11 11.61 0.39 -28.32
C SER A 11 12.99 -0.27 -28.42
N LEU A 12 14.09 0.50 -28.25
CA LEU A 12 15.43 -0.06 -28.11
C LEU A 12 15.61 -0.84 -26.80
N ALA A 13 15.07 -0.34 -25.68
CA ALA A 13 15.14 -1.03 -24.39
C ALA A 13 14.25 -2.29 -24.31
N LEU A 14 13.23 -2.39 -25.18
CA LEU A 14 12.36 -3.54 -25.35
C LEU A 14 12.87 -4.57 -26.38
N ASP A 15 14.03 -4.32 -27.01
CA ASP A 15 14.56 -5.11 -28.14
C ASP A 15 13.58 -5.20 -29.35
N GLU A 16 12.75 -4.17 -29.54
CA GLU A 16 11.74 -4.09 -30.61
C GLU A 16 12.22 -3.30 -31.85
N LEU A 17 13.37 -2.62 -31.75
CA LEU A 17 13.95 -1.87 -32.87
C LEU A 17 14.61 -2.80 -33.91
N PRO A 18 14.48 -2.51 -35.22
CA PRO A 18 15.30 -3.15 -36.25
C PRO A 18 16.80 -2.94 -35.98
N ARG A 19 17.63 -3.95 -36.24
CA ARG A 19 19.08 -3.94 -35.91
C ARG A 19 19.82 -2.69 -36.39
N ASP A 20 19.56 -2.27 -37.63
CA ASP A 20 20.22 -1.10 -38.22
C ASP A 20 19.84 0.20 -37.50
N ARG A 21 18.58 0.31 -37.05
CA ARG A 21 18.11 1.46 -36.29
C ARG A 21 18.62 1.40 -34.84
N ALA A 22 18.66 0.22 -34.23
CA ALA A 22 19.21 0.02 -32.89
C ALA A 22 20.65 0.52 -32.82
N ALA A 23 21.49 0.13 -33.78
CA ALA A 23 22.89 0.56 -33.85
C ALA A 23 23.02 2.09 -33.98
N GLN A 24 22.14 2.75 -34.75
CA GLN A 24 22.14 4.21 -34.87
C GLN A 24 21.76 4.91 -33.57
N VAL A 25 20.73 4.42 -32.88
CA VAL A 25 20.26 4.98 -31.61
C VAL A 25 21.29 4.75 -30.50
N GLU A 26 21.94 3.59 -30.47
CA GLU A 26 23.03 3.30 -29.53
C GLU A 26 24.25 4.20 -29.76
N ALA A 27 24.65 4.39 -31.02
CA ALA A 27 25.72 5.32 -31.37
C ALA A 27 25.38 6.76 -30.96
N HIS A 28 24.13 7.18 -31.13
CA HIS A 28 23.67 8.48 -30.65
C HIS A 28 23.72 8.57 -29.12
N ALA A 29 23.19 7.57 -28.41
CA ALA A 29 23.17 7.55 -26.95
C ALA A 29 24.60 7.57 -26.37
N ALA A 30 25.57 6.93 -27.03
CA ALA A 30 26.98 7.00 -26.64
C ALA A 30 27.57 8.42 -26.75
N ALA A 31 27.07 9.24 -27.68
CA ALA A 31 27.52 10.62 -27.88
C ALA A 31 26.66 11.67 -27.13
N CYS A 32 25.47 11.30 -26.63
CA CYS A 32 24.52 12.20 -25.98
C CYS A 32 24.29 11.81 -24.51
N PRO A 33 24.81 12.59 -23.53
CA PRO A 33 24.65 12.26 -22.11
C PRO A 33 23.20 12.18 -21.63
N GLN A 34 22.27 12.90 -22.26
CA GLN A 34 20.86 12.84 -21.89
C GLN A 34 20.22 11.54 -22.34
N CYS A 35 20.36 11.18 -23.63
CA CYS A 35 19.83 9.93 -24.16
C CYS A 35 20.50 8.71 -23.49
N ALA A 36 21.78 8.81 -23.11
CA ALA A 36 22.47 7.79 -22.31
C ALA A 36 21.78 7.54 -20.96
N ARG A 37 21.42 8.62 -20.25
CA ARG A 37 20.73 8.51 -18.95
C ARG A 37 19.34 7.91 -19.10
N GLU A 38 18.56 8.40 -20.05
CA GLU A 38 17.20 7.89 -20.31
C GLU A 38 17.22 6.41 -20.68
N LEU A 39 18.12 5.99 -21.58
CA LEU A 39 18.29 4.58 -21.94
C LEU A 39 18.76 3.71 -20.77
N SER A 40 19.64 4.23 -19.91
CA SER A 40 20.09 3.50 -18.71
C SER A 40 18.96 3.27 -17.71
N TRP A 41 18.04 4.23 -17.57
CA TRP A 41 16.85 4.12 -16.74
C TRP A 41 15.90 3.05 -17.27
N LEU A 42 15.58 3.09 -18.56
CA LEU A 42 14.69 2.13 -19.22
C LEU A 42 15.21 0.69 -19.10
N ARG A 43 16.52 0.48 -19.31
CA ARG A 43 17.16 -0.83 -19.13
C ARG A 43 17.11 -1.33 -17.69
N ALA A 44 17.24 -0.43 -16.71
CA ALA A 44 17.12 -0.77 -15.29
C ALA A 44 15.68 -1.18 -14.93
N GLU A 45 14.68 -0.46 -15.43
CA GLU A 45 13.26 -0.80 -15.24
C GLU A 45 12.93 -2.19 -15.82
N GLN A 46 13.39 -2.46 -17.04
CA GLN A 46 13.24 -3.76 -17.69
C GLN A 46 13.88 -4.90 -16.88
N THR A 47 15.06 -4.65 -16.32
CA THR A 47 15.74 -5.62 -15.46
C THR A 47 14.92 -5.92 -14.19
N LEU A 48 14.26 -4.90 -13.61
CA LEU A 48 13.39 -5.08 -12.45
C LEU A 48 12.12 -5.87 -12.80
N LEU A 49 11.52 -5.57 -13.96
CA LEU A 49 10.34 -6.28 -14.45
C LEU A 49 10.64 -7.74 -14.78
N ALA A 50 11.77 -8.04 -15.42
CA ALA A 50 12.19 -9.40 -15.76
C ALA A 50 12.44 -10.28 -14.52
N ARG A 51 12.83 -9.67 -13.38
CA ARG A 51 13.00 -10.37 -12.10
C ARG A 51 11.68 -10.73 -11.43
N ARG A 52 10.58 -10.09 -11.80
CA ARG A 52 9.27 -10.36 -11.22
C ARG A 52 8.78 -11.71 -11.74
N PRO A 53 8.54 -12.72 -10.87
CA PRO A 53 7.95 -13.96 -11.31
C PRO A 53 6.60 -13.67 -11.96
N PRO A 54 6.31 -14.17 -13.16
CA PRO A 54 5.03 -13.95 -13.79
C PRO A 54 3.96 -14.55 -12.88
N ALA A 55 2.96 -13.75 -12.52
CA ALA A 55 1.79 -14.28 -11.85
C ALA A 55 1.20 -15.37 -12.76
N GLN A 56 0.95 -16.57 -12.21
CA GLN A 56 0.35 -17.67 -12.96
C GLN A 56 -1.12 -17.35 -13.25
N THR A 57 -1.39 -16.45 -14.20
CA THR A 57 -2.73 -15.95 -14.53
C THR A 57 -3.46 -16.79 -15.57
N ALA A 58 -2.84 -17.86 -16.07
CA ALA A 58 -3.43 -18.75 -17.07
C ALA A 58 -4.82 -19.28 -16.67
N HIS A 59 -5.02 -19.61 -15.40
CA HIS A 59 -6.30 -20.05 -14.86
C HIS A 59 -7.37 -18.94 -14.85
N LEU A 60 -6.97 -17.66 -14.78
CA LEU A 60 -7.89 -16.51 -14.82
C LEU A 60 -8.46 -16.32 -16.22
N TRP A 61 -7.68 -16.58 -17.28
CA TRP A 61 -8.14 -16.47 -18.67
C TRP A 61 -9.25 -17.45 -19.02
N ALA A 62 -9.19 -18.68 -18.51
CA ALA A 62 -10.27 -19.66 -18.68
C ALA A 62 -11.59 -19.14 -18.09
N ALA A 63 -11.54 -18.49 -16.92
CA ALA A 63 -12.70 -17.89 -16.27
C ALA A 63 -13.23 -16.65 -17.01
N ILE A 64 -12.34 -15.80 -17.54
CA ILE A 64 -12.74 -14.64 -18.38
C ILE A 64 -13.42 -15.13 -19.66
N ALA A 65 -12.82 -16.09 -20.37
CA ALA A 65 -13.39 -16.66 -21.58
C ALA A 65 -14.76 -17.31 -21.32
N ALA A 66 -14.95 -17.97 -20.18
CA ALA A 66 -16.26 -18.51 -19.79
C ALA A 66 -17.31 -17.42 -19.55
N ARG A 67 -16.93 -16.27 -18.96
CA ARG A 67 -17.84 -15.13 -18.76
C ARG A 67 -18.23 -14.45 -20.06
N LEU A 68 -17.27 -14.29 -20.98
CA LEU A 68 -17.54 -13.73 -22.31
C LEU A 68 -18.48 -14.62 -23.14
N ARG A 69 -18.35 -15.96 -23.01
CA ARG A 69 -19.26 -16.92 -23.65
C ARG A 69 -20.67 -16.92 -23.05
N HIS A 70 -20.80 -16.62 -21.75
CA HIS A 70 -22.09 -16.65 -21.05
C HIS A 70 -22.30 -15.41 -20.14
N PRO A 71 -22.47 -14.21 -20.73
CA PRO A 71 -22.54 -12.97 -19.97
C PRO A 71 -23.73 -12.92 -19.00
N ARG A 72 -24.86 -13.55 -19.35
CA ARG A 72 -26.05 -13.66 -18.48
C ARG A 72 -25.86 -14.59 -17.28
N ARG A 73 -24.97 -15.58 -17.38
CA ARG A 73 -24.65 -16.51 -16.28
C ARG A 73 -23.62 -15.88 -15.34
N ALA A 74 -22.72 -15.07 -15.89
CA ALA A 74 -21.75 -14.28 -15.14
C ALA A 74 -22.42 -13.23 -14.24
N THR A 75 -23.42 -12.51 -14.74
CA THR A 75 -24.18 -11.52 -13.94
C THR A 75 -25.03 -12.18 -12.86
N ARG A 76 -25.59 -13.37 -13.13
CA ARG A 76 -26.30 -14.17 -12.11
C ARG A 76 -25.36 -14.71 -11.04
N GLN A 77 -24.20 -15.26 -11.43
CA GLN A 77 -23.17 -15.72 -10.47
C GLN A 77 -22.54 -14.57 -9.66
N GLN A 78 -22.43 -13.36 -10.23
CA GLN A 78 -22.04 -12.18 -9.47
C GLN A 78 -23.07 -11.79 -8.41
N ARG A 79 -24.37 -11.98 -8.69
CA ARG A 79 -25.44 -11.79 -7.70
C ARG A 79 -25.50 -12.93 -6.67
N GLU A 80 -25.01 -14.12 -7.03
CA GLU A 80 -24.91 -15.30 -6.16
C GLU A 80 -23.54 -15.40 -5.43
N ARG A 81 -22.68 -14.36 -5.51
CA ARG A 81 -21.52 -14.26 -4.58
C ARG A 81 -22.10 -14.36 -3.17
N PRO A 82 -21.61 -15.28 -2.31
CA PRO A 82 -22.10 -15.33 -0.95
C PRO A 82 -21.93 -13.94 -0.35
N ALA A 83 -23.03 -13.36 0.13
CA ALA A 83 -22.97 -12.22 1.01
C ALA A 83 -21.95 -12.56 2.10
N ILE A 84 -21.11 -11.59 2.48
CA ILE A 84 -20.06 -11.80 3.48
C ILE A 84 -20.69 -12.52 4.68
N ASP A 85 -20.06 -13.62 5.12
CA ASP A 85 -20.57 -14.43 6.23
C ASP A 85 -20.90 -13.49 7.42
N PRO A 86 -22.16 -13.43 7.88
CA PRO A 86 -22.55 -12.59 9.01
C PRO A 86 -21.71 -12.84 10.26
N LYS A 87 -21.22 -14.07 10.44
CA LYS A 87 -20.30 -14.42 11.53
C LYS A 87 -18.94 -13.72 11.38
N ALA A 88 -18.42 -13.61 10.15
CA ALA A 88 -17.18 -12.89 9.87
C ALA A 88 -17.35 -11.39 10.10
N LEU A 89 -18.48 -10.79 9.69
CA LEU A 89 -18.77 -9.39 9.99
C LEU A 89 -18.86 -9.14 11.51
N ALA A 90 -19.57 -9.98 12.24
CA ALA A 90 -19.68 -9.87 13.70
C ALA A 90 -18.33 -10.07 14.40
N ALA A 91 -17.44 -10.90 13.86
CA ALA A 91 -16.09 -11.05 14.39
C ALA A 91 -15.23 -9.79 14.17
N LEU A 92 -15.35 -9.14 13.00
CA LEU A 92 -14.69 -7.87 12.73
C LEU A 92 -15.22 -6.74 13.62
N ASP A 93 -16.54 -6.67 13.82
CA ASP A 93 -17.16 -5.68 14.72
C ASP A 93 -16.68 -5.87 16.17
N ARG A 94 -16.60 -7.12 16.65
CA ARG A 94 -16.05 -7.43 17.97
C ARG A 94 -14.59 -7.02 18.09
N ALA A 95 -13.76 -7.37 17.11
CA ALA A 95 -12.35 -7.00 17.11
C ALA A 95 -12.18 -5.46 17.14
N GLU A 96 -12.96 -4.71 16.36
CA GLU A 96 -12.92 -3.25 16.39
C GLU A 96 -13.32 -2.69 17.76
N ALA A 97 -14.31 -3.28 18.42
CA ALA A 97 -14.69 -2.90 19.78
C ALA A 97 -13.56 -3.18 20.79
N ASP A 98 -12.94 -4.35 20.73
CA ASP A 98 -11.83 -4.74 21.62
C ASP A 98 -10.63 -3.77 21.45
N TYR A 99 -10.29 -3.39 20.21
CA TYR A 99 -9.26 -2.40 19.93
C TYR A 99 -9.60 -1.01 20.51
N LYS A 100 -10.85 -0.58 20.41
CA LYS A 100 -11.30 0.71 20.98
C LYS A 100 -11.20 0.71 22.49
N ASP A 101 -11.57 -0.39 23.14
CA ASP A 101 -11.53 -0.48 24.59
C ASP A 101 -10.09 -0.53 25.10
N ALA A 102 -9.20 -1.26 24.43
CA ALA A 102 -7.76 -1.22 24.72
C ALA A 102 -7.17 0.20 24.53
N ALA A 103 -7.58 0.92 23.48
CA ALA A 103 -7.10 2.28 23.24
C ALA A 103 -7.50 3.22 24.38
N LYS A 104 -8.75 3.14 24.87
CA LYS A 104 -9.21 3.94 26.01
C LYS A 104 -8.37 3.71 27.27
N VAL A 105 -8.00 2.46 27.54
CA VAL A 105 -7.19 2.11 28.73
C VAL A 105 -5.81 2.75 28.63
N LEU A 106 -5.11 2.58 27.51
CA LEU A 106 -3.76 3.14 27.31
C LEU A 106 -3.78 4.66 27.24
N GLU A 107 -4.80 5.27 26.63
CA GLU A 107 -4.98 6.72 26.63
C GLU A 107 -5.16 7.26 28.06
N ALA A 108 -5.92 6.56 28.90
CA ALA A 108 -6.10 6.94 30.30
C ALA A 108 -4.81 6.75 31.12
N GLU A 109 -4.01 5.74 30.83
CA GLU A 109 -2.67 5.55 31.41
C GLU A 109 -1.74 6.69 31.03
N TYR A 110 -1.61 7.00 29.73
CA TYR A 110 -0.80 8.13 29.29
C TYR A 110 -1.29 9.44 29.91
N ALA A 111 -2.60 9.70 29.96
CA ALA A 111 -3.16 10.91 30.56
C ALA A 111 -2.80 11.05 32.06
N ARG A 112 -2.65 9.93 32.79
CA ARG A 112 -2.19 9.93 34.19
C ARG A 112 -0.70 10.24 34.33
N LEU A 113 0.12 9.76 33.38
CA LEU A 113 1.57 9.96 33.39
C LEU A 113 1.97 11.36 32.88
N ARG A 114 1.25 11.87 31.89
CA ARG A 114 1.55 13.12 31.16
C ARG A 114 1.90 14.33 32.04
N PRO A 115 1.23 14.60 33.17
CA PRO A 115 1.57 15.74 34.04
C PRO A 115 2.92 15.60 34.76
N ARG A 116 3.46 14.38 34.88
CA ARG A 116 4.73 14.07 35.56
C ARG A 116 5.92 14.03 34.59
N LEU A 117 5.66 14.06 33.29
CA LEU A 117 6.70 14.04 32.26
C LEU A 117 7.31 15.42 32.06
N ASP A 118 8.54 15.42 31.56
CA ASP A 118 9.18 16.63 31.04
C ASP A 118 8.30 17.28 29.94
N PRO A 119 8.13 18.62 29.93
CA PRO A 119 7.25 19.30 28.99
C PRO A 119 7.62 19.11 27.51
N GLU A 120 8.90 18.99 27.17
CA GLU A 120 9.34 18.78 25.79
C GLU A 120 9.00 17.37 25.33
N MET A 121 9.24 16.39 26.22
CA MET A 121 8.90 15.00 25.96
C MET A 121 7.38 14.79 25.84
N ALA A 122 6.59 15.38 26.75
CA ALA A 122 5.13 15.35 26.69
C ALA A 122 4.61 15.92 25.36
N ARG A 123 5.17 17.04 24.88
CA ARG A 123 4.80 17.63 23.58
C ARG A 123 5.09 16.67 22.43
N ARG A 124 6.27 16.04 22.41
CA ARG A 124 6.66 15.08 21.36
C ARG A 124 5.72 13.87 21.32
N TRP A 125 5.30 13.37 22.49
CA TRP A 125 4.36 12.27 22.58
C TRP A 125 2.95 12.68 22.19
N ASP A 126 2.49 13.86 22.60
CA ASP A 126 1.21 14.42 22.19
C ASP A 126 1.13 14.56 20.65
N GLU A 127 2.20 15.03 20.00
CA GLU A 127 2.32 15.09 18.54
C GLU A 127 2.31 13.71 17.88
N THR A 128 2.99 12.72 18.48
CA THR A 128 3.03 11.34 17.98
C THR A 128 1.66 10.68 18.02
N LEU A 129 0.94 10.81 19.14
CA LEU A 129 -0.42 10.29 19.30
C LEU A 129 -1.42 11.03 18.39
N THR A 130 -1.25 12.33 18.19
CA THR A 130 -2.09 13.12 17.27
C THR A 130 -1.94 12.64 15.83
N ARG A 131 -0.71 12.40 15.36
CA ARG A 131 -0.45 11.82 14.03
C ARG A 131 -1.06 10.43 13.87
N ALA A 132 -0.89 9.57 14.88
CA ALA A 132 -1.44 8.22 14.83
C ALA A 132 -2.98 8.21 14.80
N ARG A 133 -3.65 9.11 15.54
CA ARG A 133 -5.11 9.30 15.47
C ARG A 133 -5.58 9.82 14.11
N ALA A 134 -4.83 10.73 13.49
CA ALA A 134 -5.16 11.24 12.16
C ALA A 134 -5.10 10.13 11.10
N GLN A 135 -4.06 9.29 11.13
CA GLN A 135 -3.93 8.12 10.24
C GLN A 135 -5.07 7.11 10.43
N LEU A 136 -5.52 6.91 11.68
CA LEU A 136 -6.68 6.06 11.98
C LEU A 136 -7.99 6.64 11.40
N GLY A 137 -8.21 7.95 11.52
CA GLY A 137 -9.41 8.62 10.99
C GLY A 137 -9.55 8.52 9.47
N GLU A 138 -8.44 8.66 8.74
CA GLU A 138 -8.38 8.51 7.28
C GLU A 138 -8.74 7.08 6.83
N SER A 139 -8.28 6.06 7.56
CA SER A 139 -8.62 4.67 7.28
C SER A 139 -10.12 4.35 7.49
N ARG A 140 -10.78 5.05 8.42
CA ARG A 140 -12.19 4.84 8.79
C ARG A 140 -13.18 5.52 7.83
N ALA A 141 -12.82 6.68 7.28
CA ALA A 141 -13.69 7.47 6.39
C ALA A 141 -14.06 6.74 5.08
N VAL A 142 -13.32 5.69 4.71
CA VAL A 142 -13.50 4.91 3.48
C VAL A 142 -14.38 3.66 3.70
N ALA A 143 -14.92 3.43 4.90
CA ALA A 143 -15.64 2.22 5.25
C ALA A 143 -17.03 2.10 4.58
N ALA A 144 -17.07 1.46 3.42
CA ALA A 144 -18.24 0.77 2.88
C ALA A 144 -18.30 -0.69 3.42
N ASP A 145 -19.35 -1.45 3.07
CA ASP A 145 -19.57 -2.89 3.37
C ASP A 145 -18.49 -3.87 2.79
N ASP A 146 -17.22 -3.48 2.79
CA ASP A 146 -16.09 -4.25 2.27
C ASP A 146 -15.18 -4.76 3.40
N VAL A 147 -15.03 -6.09 3.48
CA VAL A 147 -14.16 -6.78 4.44
C VAL A 147 -12.71 -6.28 4.38
N ASN A 148 -12.17 -6.00 3.20
CA ASN A 148 -10.79 -5.53 3.04
C ASN A 148 -10.61 -4.12 3.58
N VAL A 149 -11.67 -3.30 3.57
CA VAL A 149 -11.62 -1.98 4.19
C VAL A 149 -11.68 -2.14 5.71
N ARG A 150 -12.57 -3.00 6.23
CA ARG A 150 -12.64 -3.31 7.66
C ARG A 150 -11.33 -3.87 8.22
N MET A 151 -10.65 -4.76 7.49
CA MET A 151 -9.33 -5.27 7.89
C MET A 151 -8.29 -4.15 7.96
N ARG A 152 -8.26 -3.22 6.99
CA ARG A 152 -7.35 -2.06 7.04
C ARG A 152 -7.61 -1.15 8.24
N VAL A 153 -8.87 -1.00 8.65
CA VAL A 153 -9.22 -0.25 9.86
C VAL A 153 -8.66 -0.95 11.11
N LEU A 154 -8.76 -2.28 11.20
CA LEU A 154 -8.16 -3.06 12.29
C LEU A 154 -6.62 -2.94 12.31
N ASP A 155 -5.97 -2.96 11.15
CA ASP A 155 -4.52 -2.73 11.04
C ASP A 155 -4.13 -1.33 11.54
N GLY A 156 -4.95 -0.32 11.23
CA GLY A 156 -4.81 1.04 11.75
C GLY A 156 -4.91 1.09 13.27
N TYR A 157 -5.91 0.40 13.85
CA TYR A 157 -6.06 0.28 15.30
C TYR A 157 -4.87 -0.43 15.96
N ALA A 158 -4.37 -1.51 15.37
CA ALA A 158 -3.20 -2.23 15.86
C ALA A 158 -1.92 -1.37 15.80
N GLY A 159 -1.77 -0.53 14.77
CA GLY A 159 -0.71 0.49 14.70
C GLY A 159 -0.85 1.52 15.83
N TYR A 160 -2.06 2.02 16.04
CA TYR A 160 -2.32 3.02 17.08
C TYR A 160 -2.05 2.50 18.50
N LEU A 161 -2.47 1.26 18.82
CA LEU A 161 -2.20 0.65 20.12
C LEU A 161 -0.71 0.44 20.38
N ARG A 162 0.08 0.09 19.35
CA ARG A 162 1.53 -0.03 19.50
C ARG A 162 2.15 1.31 19.87
N SER A 163 1.80 2.38 19.14
CA SER A 163 2.27 3.73 19.48
C SER A 163 1.85 4.17 20.88
N LEU A 164 0.62 3.86 21.31
CA LEU A 164 0.15 4.16 22.67
C LEU A 164 0.94 3.40 23.74
N ARG A 165 1.15 2.09 23.55
CA ARG A 165 1.90 1.26 24.48
C ARG A 165 3.34 1.75 24.60
N ASP A 166 3.99 2.02 23.47
CA ASP A 166 5.38 2.47 23.45
C ASP A 166 5.51 3.83 24.17
N VAL A 167 4.56 4.76 23.93
CA VAL A 167 4.49 6.04 24.66
C VAL A 167 4.27 5.85 26.17
N VAL A 168 3.36 4.96 26.58
CA VAL A 168 3.10 4.68 28.00
C VAL A 168 4.34 4.10 28.66
N GLN A 169 4.95 3.09 28.06
CA GLN A 169 6.15 2.43 28.59
C GLN A 169 7.32 3.42 28.72
N ASP A 170 7.63 4.17 27.66
CA ASP A 170 8.71 5.17 27.70
C ASP A 170 8.43 6.28 28.74
N SER A 171 7.16 6.62 28.93
CA SER A 171 6.74 7.60 29.95
C SER A 171 6.90 7.05 31.37
N GLU A 172 6.63 5.77 31.61
CA GLU A 172 6.85 5.12 32.91
C GLU A 172 8.34 5.04 33.23
N GLU A 173 9.19 4.70 32.26
CA GLU A 173 10.64 4.61 32.44
C GLU A 173 11.30 5.98 32.67
N ALA A 174 10.75 7.04 32.09
CA ALA A 174 11.26 8.40 32.23
C ALA A 174 10.84 9.10 33.54
N ILE A 175 9.84 8.57 34.24
CA ILE A 175 9.40 9.08 35.54
C ILE A 175 10.17 8.33 36.65
N PRO A 176 11.04 9.00 37.41
CA PRO A 176 11.78 8.37 38.50
C PRO A 176 10.91 7.95 39.69
#